data_AF-A0A3N2ILS7-F1
#
_entry.id   AF-A0A3N2ILS7-F1
#
_cell.length_a   1.000
_cell.length_b   1.000
_cell.length_c   1.000
_cell.angle_alpha   90.00
_cell.angle_beta   90.00
_cell.angle_gamma   90.00
#
_symmetry.space_group_name_H-M   'P 1'
#
loop_
_entity.id
_entity.type
_entity.pdbx_description
1 polymer ?
#
loop_
_entity_poly.entity_id
_entity_poly.type
_entity_poly.pdbx_seq_one_letter_code
_entity_poly.pdbx_strand_id
1 'polypeptide(L)'
;MTSIDDLVAAAGGLLHKRALVAHGATDRHLTAAVRGGGVSRPRRGWYSTWPPTDPRHVAVAVGGRLTGASALAQRGAWSWREPGLVVSVPRTASRLRRRRGVRVVWDGPEVSERGGVWSVDVRDALARAVVEAASFEDAVVLADWARASGVVHDDDDARAVLGRHRRDAATLAEWADGGCDSIIESAAGTRLRLAGRRIRRQVVVGPRGERVDMVVDGVVGLETDGRQFHADRFERDRRKDALVAIHGLAPFRASYLAVRDRWEETESAVDALVRTRRRGVRTARGTDPTPRRPRGRRGARSWHFGPRRRPRSRLGVGGNAGASRRLLPTVTASTPVPVPSATPDAVKIDVWSDIACPWCFIGKRKFEAAAAQFDGAVEVEYHSFELAPETPVDFDGDEVDFLSGHKGLQADQVAGMLASVAEIAARVGLDYDFGALRHTNTVKAHELLHHAKSLGRQLEMTERLFAAYFEEGRHVGRVDDLADLAAEIGLDRDDALGALESGRHLAAVRDDQARAQSLGITGVPFFVLDGKYGISGAQAPEAFLQALEQVAAERATATESAR
;
A
#
# COMPACT_ATOMS: atom_id res chain seq x y z
N MET A 1 33.13 23.99 3.05
CA MET A 1 33.45 22.80 3.86
C MET A 1 32.16 21.99 3.92
N THR A 2 32.16 20.72 3.53
CA THR A 2 30.96 19.87 3.61
C THR A 2 30.42 19.86 5.04
N SER A 3 29.11 20.02 5.21
CA SER A 3 28.50 20.07 6.54
C SER A 3 28.63 18.71 7.24
N ILE A 4 28.46 18.67 8.57
CA ILE A 4 28.56 17.41 9.32
C ILE A 4 27.40 16.49 8.97
N ASP A 5 26.21 17.05 8.78
CA ASP A 5 25.00 16.39 8.33
C ASP A 5 25.18 15.79 6.93
N ASP A 6 25.76 16.51 5.97
CA ASP A 6 26.09 15.97 4.64
C ASP A 6 27.06 14.78 4.73
N LEU A 7 28.12 14.90 5.54
CA LEU A 7 29.10 13.82 5.73
C LEU A 7 28.47 12.58 6.37
N VAL A 8 27.57 12.77 7.33
CA VAL A 8 26.86 11.67 7.99
C VAL A 8 25.83 11.07 7.05
N ALA A 9 25.09 11.88 6.28
CA ALA A 9 24.11 11.43 5.29
C ALA A 9 24.76 10.62 4.17
N ALA A 10 25.86 11.13 3.59
CA ALA A 10 26.62 10.46 2.53
C ALA A 10 27.16 9.09 2.96
N ALA A 11 27.45 8.90 4.26
CA ALA A 11 27.87 7.62 4.81
C ALA A 11 26.72 6.69 5.22
N GLY A 12 25.50 6.97 4.76
CA GLY A 12 24.31 6.16 5.06
C GLY A 12 23.62 6.51 6.38
N GLY A 13 23.90 7.70 6.94
CA GLY A 13 23.14 8.29 8.06
C GLY A 13 23.70 8.05 9.46
N LEU A 14 24.92 7.48 9.58
CA LEU A 14 25.59 7.28 10.86
C LEU A 14 27.12 7.29 10.70
N LEU A 15 27.81 8.14 11.47
CA LEU A 15 29.27 8.20 11.48
C LEU A 15 29.86 8.30 12.89
N HIS A 16 31.07 7.75 13.07
CA HIS A 16 31.85 7.92 14.28
C HIS A 16 32.68 9.21 14.22
N LYS A 17 32.89 9.86 15.38
CA LYS A 17 33.72 11.07 15.54
C LYS A 17 35.06 10.95 14.83
N ARG A 18 35.74 9.80 14.95
CA ARG A 18 37.06 9.58 14.32
C ARG A 18 37.02 9.77 12.81
N ALA A 19 35.98 9.28 12.15
CA ALA A 19 35.82 9.41 10.71
C ALA A 19 35.44 10.85 10.33
N LEU A 20 34.63 11.56 11.14
CA LEU A 20 34.34 12.98 10.91
C LEU A 20 35.61 13.83 11.05
N VAL A 21 36.44 13.56 12.06
CA VAL A 21 37.72 14.24 12.26
C VAL A 21 38.68 13.99 11.09
N ALA A 22 38.67 12.78 10.52
CA ALA A 22 39.45 12.48 9.31
C ALA A 22 39.00 13.30 8.09
N HIS A 23 37.74 13.74 8.05
CA HIS A 23 37.20 14.67 7.06
C HIS A 23 37.35 16.16 7.48
N GLY A 24 38.19 16.45 8.48
CA GLY A 24 38.47 17.82 8.94
C GLY A 24 37.47 18.39 9.95
N ALA A 25 36.54 17.60 10.48
CA ALA A 25 35.60 18.08 11.51
C ALA A 25 36.31 18.39 12.84
N THR A 26 36.00 19.55 13.42
CA THR A 26 36.45 19.94 14.77
C THR A 26 35.33 19.71 15.80
N ASP A 27 35.65 19.71 17.10
CA ASP A 27 34.62 19.63 18.15
C ASP A 27 33.63 20.80 18.11
N ARG A 28 34.06 21.97 17.60
CA ARG A 28 33.18 23.11 17.35
C ARG A 28 32.16 22.81 16.26
N HIS A 29 32.58 22.21 15.14
CA HIS A 29 31.68 21.82 14.04
C HIS A 29 30.65 20.78 14.54
N LEU A 30 31.10 19.77 15.28
CA LEU A 30 30.23 18.73 15.83
C LEU A 30 29.21 19.30 16.83
N THR A 31 29.62 20.24 17.68
CA THR A 31 28.72 20.89 18.64
C THR A 31 27.70 21.78 17.95
N ALA A 32 28.12 22.52 16.92
CA ALA A 32 27.23 23.35 16.12
C ALA A 32 26.19 22.50 15.38
N ALA A 33 26.60 21.40 14.75
CA ALA A 33 25.69 20.52 14.01
C ALA A 33 24.66 19.82 14.92
N VAL A 34 25.03 19.47 16.15
CA VAL A 34 24.08 18.94 17.13
C VAL A 34 23.12 20.02 17.64
N ARG A 35 23.60 21.24 17.92
CA ARG A 35 22.75 22.34 18.39
C ARG A 35 21.78 22.84 17.32
N GLY A 36 22.22 22.83 16.06
CA GLY A 36 21.41 23.22 14.91
C GLY A 36 20.43 22.14 14.44
N GLY A 37 20.40 20.96 15.07
CA GLY A 37 19.46 19.89 14.72
C GLY A 37 19.83 19.06 13.48
N GLY A 38 20.86 19.43 12.71
CA GLY A 38 21.29 18.69 11.50
C GLY A 38 21.77 17.26 11.79
N VAL A 39 22.33 17.00 12.98
CA VAL A 39 22.62 15.63 13.43
C VAL A 39 22.24 15.42 14.90
N SER A 40 21.80 14.20 15.22
CA SER A 40 21.57 13.74 16.57
C SER A 40 22.71 12.86 17.07
N ARG A 41 22.80 12.67 18.39
CA ARG A 41 23.87 11.89 19.03
C ARG A 41 23.32 10.64 19.72
N PRO A 42 23.26 9.47 19.05
CA PRO A 42 22.76 8.24 19.66
C PRO A 42 23.55 7.82 20.91
N ARG A 43 24.88 7.94 20.84
CA ARG A 43 25.79 7.67 21.96
C ARG A 43 27.08 8.48 21.83
N ARG A 44 27.90 8.49 22.89
CA ARG A 44 29.19 9.19 22.87
C ARG A 44 30.03 8.73 21.68
N GLY A 45 30.48 9.70 20.89
CA GLY A 45 31.29 9.49 19.69
C GLY A 45 30.52 9.16 18.40
N TRP A 46 29.20 9.01 18.43
CA TRP A 46 28.40 8.70 17.23
C TRP A 46 27.45 9.83 16.87
N TYR A 47 27.35 10.14 15.59
CA TYR A 47 26.48 11.18 15.03
C TYR A 47 25.62 10.59 13.94
N SER A 48 24.34 10.94 13.90
CA SER A 48 23.35 10.34 13.00
C SER A 48 22.38 11.38 12.47
N THR A 49 22.02 11.28 11.21
CA THR A 49 20.91 12.04 10.61
C THR A 49 19.55 11.36 10.84
N TRP A 50 19.54 10.13 11.37
CA TRP A 50 18.30 9.44 11.69
C TRP A 50 17.64 10.04 12.94
N PRO A 51 16.31 10.16 12.95
CA PRO A 51 15.57 10.64 14.11
C PRO A 51 15.76 9.69 15.31
N PRO A 52 15.63 10.18 16.56
CA PRO A 52 15.78 9.34 17.76
C PRO A 52 14.81 8.16 17.87
N THR A 53 13.74 8.17 17.08
CA THR A 53 12.73 7.11 16.94
C THR A 53 13.12 6.03 15.94
N ASP A 54 14.11 6.28 15.07
CA ASP A 54 14.57 5.31 14.06
C ASP A 54 15.16 4.06 14.74
N PRO A 55 14.76 2.84 14.36
CA PRO A 55 15.29 1.58 14.89
C PRO A 55 16.82 1.51 14.92
N ARG A 56 17.49 2.03 13.89
CA ARG A 56 18.94 2.01 13.73
C ARG A 56 19.60 2.99 14.70
N HIS A 57 19.00 4.17 14.89
CA HIS A 57 19.41 5.12 15.92
C HIS A 57 19.29 4.48 17.31
N VAL A 58 18.13 3.86 17.60
CA VAL A 58 17.85 3.22 18.89
C VAL A 58 18.86 2.11 19.19
N ALA A 59 19.19 1.26 18.21
CA ALA A 59 20.16 0.17 18.39
C ALA A 59 21.55 0.68 18.80
N VAL A 60 22.03 1.71 18.09
CA VAL A 60 23.32 2.34 18.41
C VAL A 60 23.23 3.02 19.78
N ALA A 61 22.13 3.70 20.10
CA ALA A 61 21.94 4.34 21.39
C ALA A 61 21.97 3.35 22.56
N VAL A 62 21.40 2.15 22.40
CA VAL A 62 21.48 1.05 23.38
C VAL A 62 22.92 0.56 23.56
N GLY A 63 23.72 0.63 22.50
CA GLY A 63 25.13 0.26 22.47
C GLY A 63 25.43 -0.94 21.58
N GLY A 64 24.48 -1.37 20.75
CA GLY A 64 24.58 -2.55 19.90
C GLY A 64 24.13 -2.29 18.46
N ARG A 65 23.67 -3.36 17.82
CA ARG A 65 23.21 -3.39 16.43
C ARG A 65 21.86 -4.07 16.33
N LEU A 66 21.03 -3.68 15.37
CA LEU A 66 19.80 -4.42 15.07
C LEU A 66 20.11 -5.88 14.71
N THR A 67 19.22 -6.78 15.09
CA THR A 67 19.25 -8.20 14.71
C THR A 67 17.83 -8.76 14.58
N GLY A 68 17.70 -10.01 14.14
CA GLY A 68 16.42 -10.69 13.96
C GLY A 68 15.52 -9.96 12.97
N ALA A 69 14.20 -10.10 13.17
CA ALA A 69 13.19 -9.47 12.31
C ALA A 69 13.33 -7.94 12.25
N SER A 70 13.80 -7.29 13.33
CA SER A 70 13.99 -5.83 13.35
C SER A 70 15.13 -5.35 12.43
N ALA A 71 16.20 -6.14 12.25
CA ALA A 71 17.23 -5.85 11.25
C ALA A 71 16.73 -6.13 9.83
N LEU A 72 16.01 -7.23 9.66
CA LEU A 72 15.49 -7.63 8.34
C LEU A 72 14.43 -6.65 7.81
N ALA A 73 13.60 -6.08 8.67
CA ALA A 73 12.62 -5.05 8.28
C ALA A 73 13.28 -3.82 7.64
N GLN A 74 14.48 -3.43 8.09
CA GLN A 74 15.24 -2.32 7.48
C GLN A 74 15.75 -2.65 6.06
N ARG A 75 15.58 -3.90 5.62
CA ARG A 75 15.95 -4.41 4.28
C ARG A 75 14.71 -4.85 3.49
N GLY A 76 13.52 -4.47 3.92
CA GLY A 76 12.27 -4.81 3.22
C GLY A 76 11.83 -6.26 3.37
N ALA A 77 12.24 -6.95 4.45
CA ALA A 77 11.77 -8.31 4.70
C ALA A 77 10.25 -8.38 4.88
N TRP A 78 9.67 -9.41 4.28
CA TRP A 78 8.24 -9.66 4.33
C TRP A 78 7.77 -9.93 5.76
N SER A 79 6.77 -9.19 6.21
CA SER A 79 6.10 -9.40 7.49
C SER A 79 4.69 -8.83 7.47
N TRP A 80 3.77 -9.52 8.16
CA TRP A 80 2.41 -9.01 8.39
C TRP A 80 2.35 -7.90 9.45
N ARG A 81 3.39 -7.81 10.30
CA ARG A 81 3.42 -6.93 11.47
C ARG A 81 4.75 -6.23 11.57
N GLU A 82 4.74 -5.04 12.17
CA GLU A 82 6.00 -4.39 12.52
C GLU A 82 6.72 -5.19 13.62
N PRO A 83 8.00 -5.58 13.42
CA PRO A 83 8.72 -6.36 14.41
C PRO A 83 9.16 -5.51 15.60
N GLY A 84 9.10 -6.08 16.80
CA GLY A 84 9.69 -5.46 17.99
C GLY A 84 11.21 -5.31 17.85
N LEU A 85 11.78 -4.26 18.44
CA LEU A 85 13.21 -3.95 18.33
C LEU A 85 14.07 -4.95 19.08
N VAL A 86 15.02 -5.57 18.37
CA VAL A 86 16.00 -6.51 18.93
C VAL A 86 17.40 -6.02 18.66
N VAL A 87 18.19 -5.84 19.71
CA VAL A 87 19.55 -5.31 19.64
C VAL A 87 20.55 -6.36 20.09
N SER A 88 21.42 -6.77 19.17
CA SER A 88 22.59 -7.61 19.45
C SER A 88 23.73 -6.78 20.03
N VAL A 89 24.32 -7.27 21.12
CA VAL A 89 25.51 -6.73 21.77
C VAL A 89 26.53 -7.85 21.98
N PRO A 90 27.84 -7.54 22.06
CA PRO A 90 28.85 -8.54 22.40
C PRO A 90 28.61 -9.15 23.79
N ARG A 91 28.96 -10.43 24.00
CA ARG A 91 28.87 -11.10 25.32
C ARG A 91 29.54 -10.34 26.47
N THR A 92 30.58 -9.56 26.18
CA THR A 92 31.32 -8.77 27.16
C THR A 92 30.65 -7.43 27.50
N ALA A 93 29.57 -7.05 26.83
CA ALA A 93 28.89 -5.78 27.03
C ALA A 93 28.12 -5.74 28.35
N SER A 94 28.57 -4.88 29.27
CA SER A 94 27.97 -4.71 30.61
C SER A 94 27.37 -3.31 30.85
N ARG A 95 27.76 -2.29 30.06
CA ARG A 95 27.34 -0.88 30.24
C ARG A 95 26.37 -0.43 29.13
N LEU A 96 25.16 -0.98 29.14
CA LEU A 96 24.13 -0.72 28.13
C LEU A 96 23.16 0.39 28.56
N ARG A 97 22.65 1.16 27.59
CA ARG A 97 21.56 2.11 27.83
C ARG A 97 20.22 1.43 27.59
N ARG A 98 19.61 0.87 28.64
CA ARG A 98 18.30 0.21 28.53
C ARG A 98 17.24 1.19 28.02
N ARG A 99 16.41 0.72 27.08
CA ARG A 99 15.26 1.46 26.54
C ARG A 99 14.01 0.57 26.60
N ARG A 100 12.87 1.17 26.92
CA ARG A 100 11.58 0.45 26.96
C ARG A 100 11.25 -0.07 25.56
N GLY A 101 10.73 -1.29 25.46
CA GLY A 101 10.36 -1.91 24.19
C GLY A 101 11.52 -2.47 23.36
N VAL A 102 12.77 -2.36 23.85
CA VAL A 102 13.94 -2.95 23.18
C VAL A 102 14.37 -4.23 23.90
N ARG A 103 14.42 -5.34 23.16
CA ARG A 103 15.02 -6.58 23.64
C ARG A 103 16.50 -6.61 23.29
N VAL A 104 17.36 -6.89 24.27
CA VAL A 104 18.80 -7.04 24.05
C VAL A 104 19.17 -8.52 24.04
N VAL A 105 20.03 -8.92 23.11
CA VAL A 105 20.59 -10.27 23.00
C VAL A 105 22.11 -10.19 22.99
N TRP A 106 22.77 -11.10 23.70
CA TRP A 106 24.23 -11.15 23.82
C TRP A 106 24.77 -12.23 22.91
N ASP A 107 25.45 -11.81 21.85
CA ASP A 107 25.98 -12.70 20.83
C ASP A 107 27.49 -12.87 20.93
N GLY A 108 27.98 -14.05 20.54
CA GLY A 108 29.40 -14.35 20.50
C GLY A 108 30.13 -13.57 19.38
N PRO A 109 31.46 -13.67 19.32
CA PRO A 109 32.29 -13.04 18.30
C PRO A 109 31.83 -13.37 16.88
N GLU A 110 31.36 -14.59 16.64
CA GLU A 110 30.91 -15.07 15.34
C GLU A 110 29.81 -14.19 14.72
N VAL A 111 28.83 -13.75 15.50
CA VAL A 111 27.80 -12.80 15.04
C VAL A 111 28.26 -11.36 15.26
N SER A 112 29.03 -11.13 16.33
CA SER A 112 29.42 -9.78 16.73
C SER A 112 30.47 -9.14 15.82
N GLU A 113 31.23 -9.91 15.06
CA GLU A 113 32.28 -9.38 14.17
C GLU A 113 31.78 -9.25 12.72
N ARG A 114 30.63 -9.83 12.39
CA ARG A 114 30.01 -9.72 11.06
C ARG A 114 28.94 -8.64 11.01
N GLY A 115 28.72 -8.10 9.81
CA GLY A 115 27.73 -7.06 9.55
C GLY A 115 28.28 -5.64 9.57
N GLY A 116 27.37 -4.69 9.72
CA GLY A 116 27.68 -3.26 9.67
C GLY A 116 27.71 -2.60 11.03
N VAL A 117 27.77 -1.27 11.00
CA VAL A 117 27.83 -0.44 12.22
C VAL A 117 26.56 -0.52 13.06
N TRP A 118 25.39 -0.64 12.41
CA TRP A 118 24.08 -0.55 13.05
C TRP A 118 23.24 -1.83 12.93
N SER A 119 23.68 -2.83 12.17
CA SER A 119 23.02 -4.14 12.01
C SER A 119 24.04 -5.26 12.02
N VAL A 120 23.69 -6.41 12.58
CA VAL A 120 24.44 -7.65 12.36
C VAL A 120 24.35 -8.07 10.88
N ASP A 121 25.15 -9.07 10.49
CA ASP A 121 25.07 -9.67 9.18
C ASP A 121 23.65 -10.17 8.86
N VAL A 122 23.21 -10.01 7.61
CA VAL A 122 21.84 -10.33 7.20
C VAL A 122 21.51 -11.81 7.40
N ARG A 123 22.47 -12.72 7.21
CA ARG A 123 22.26 -14.16 7.42
C ARG A 123 22.17 -14.52 8.89
N ASP A 124 22.91 -13.82 9.75
CA ASP A 124 22.79 -13.99 11.20
C ASP A 124 21.47 -13.41 11.73
N ALA A 125 21.03 -12.26 11.19
CA ALA A 125 19.70 -11.72 11.47
C ALA A 125 18.59 -12.67 11.02
N LEU A 126 18.71 -13.29 9.84
CA LEU A 126 17.76 -14.28 9.34
C LEU A 126 17.68 -15.51 10.23
N ALA A 127 18.82 -16.10 10.57
CA ALA A 127 18.88 -17.27 11.44
C ALA A 127 18.18 -17.03 12.78
N ARG A 128 18.30 -15.82 13.34
CA ARG A 128 17.58 -15.42 14.55
C ARG A 128 16.09 -15.23 14.28
N ALA A 129 15.75 -14.49 13.23
CA ALA A 129 14.38 -14.10 12.92
C ALA A 129 13.46 -15.31 12.75
N VAL A 130 13.92 -16.36 12.06
CA VAL A 130 13.11 -17.58 11.84
C VAL A 130 12.88 -18.38 13.12
N VAL A 131 13.82 -18.33 14.07
CA VAL A 131 13.68 -19.00 15.38
C VAL A 131 12.72 -18.23 16.30
N GLU A 132 12.70 -16.90 16.17
CA GLU A 132 11.89 -16.00 16.98
C GLU A 132 10.54 -15.63 16.34
N ALA A 133 10.26 -16.17 15.16
CA ALA A 133 9.02 -15.96 14.43
C ALA A 133 7.81 -16.35 15.29
N ALA A 134 6.72 -15.57 15.18
CA ALA A 134 5.52 -15.77 15.99
C ALA A 134 4.73 -17.01 15.56
N SER A 135 4.92 -17.47 14.32
CA SER A 135 4.28 -18.63 13.76
C SER A 135 5.22 -19.35 12.78
N PHE A 136 4.88 -20.60 12.45
CA PHE A 136 5.58 -21.36 11.42
C PHE A 136 5.48 -20.66 10.04
N GLU A 137 4.32 -20.09 9.72
CA GLU A 137 4.13 -19.31 8.50
C GLU A 137 5.07 -18.10 8.44
N ASP A 138 5.17 -17.32 9.51
CA ASP A 138 6.09 -16.17 9.56
C ASP A 138 7.55 -16.61 9.33
N ALA A 139 7.94 -17.78 9.84
CA ALA A 139 9.27 -18.34 9.63
C ALA A 139 9.51 -18.75 8.16
N VAL A 140 8.51 -19.34 7.50
CA VAL A 140 8.57 -19.69 6.07
C VAL A 140 8.61 -18.43 5.21
N VAL A 141 7.78 -17.42 5.51
CA VAL A 141 7.77 -16.12 4.81
C VAL A 141 9.14 -15.45 4.83
N LEU A 142 9.82 -15.46 5.99
CA LEU A 142 11.18 -14.93 6.11
C LEU A 142 12.21 -15.74 5.31
N ALA A 143 12.06 -17.07 5.25
CA ALA A 143 12.92 -17.94 4.47
C ALA A 143 12.70 -17.78 2.95
N ASP A 144 11.46 -17.63 2.49
CA ASP A 144 11.13 -17.33 1.10
C ASP A 144 11.64 -15.94 0.70
N TRP A 145 11.44 -14.91 1.54
CA TRP A 145 12.01 -13.59 1.31
C TRP A 145 13.53 -13.65 1.17
N ALA A 146 14.20 -14.44 2.01
CA ALA A 146 15.65 -14.60 1.95
C ALA A 146 16.14 -15.24 0.64
N ARG A 147 15.37 -16.19 0.07
CA ARG A 147 15.66 -16.73 -1.26
C ARG A 147 15.41 -15.70 -2.36
N ALA A 148 14.24 -15.05 -2.34
CA ALA A 148 13.85 -14.07 -3.35
C ALA A 148 14.81 -12.86 -3.40
N SER A 149 15.31 -12.42 -2.24
CA SER A 149 16.27 -11.31 -2.12
C SER A 149 17.73 -11.73 -2.31
N GLY A 150 18.02 -13.01 -2.56
CA GLY A 150 19.37 -13.54 -2.71
C GLY A 150 20.21 -13.54 -1.42
N VAL A 151 19.59 -13.41 -0.25
CA VAL A 151 20.27 -13.57 1.05
C VAL A 151 20.77 -15.01 1.23
N VAL A 152 20.01 -15.99 0.75
CA VAL A 152 20.42 -17.40 0.62
C VAL A 152 20.25 -17.84 -0.83
N HIS A 153 21.18 -18.64 -1.36
CA HIS A 153 21.26 -18.91 -2.79
C HIS A 153 20.67 -20.26 -3.21
N ASP A 154 20.81 -21.28 -2.37
CA ASP A 154 20.35 -22.64 -2.64
C ASP A 154 19.85 -23.33 -1.36
N ASP A 155 19.38 -24.56 -1.50
CA ASP A 155 18.86 -25.37 -0.41
C ASP A 155 19.88 -25.64 0.70
N ASP A 156 21.15 -25.85 0.35
CA ASP A 156 22.19 -26.19 1.33
C ASP A 156 22.64 -24.93 2.09
N ASP A 157 22.77 -23.81 1.40
CA ASP A 157 23.00 -22.50 1.99
C ASP A 157 21.83 -22.09 2.90
N ALA A 158 20.59 -22.30 2.46
CA ALA A 158 19.40 -22.06 3.28
C ALA A 158 19.42 -22.93 4.54
N ARG A 159 19.69 -24.25 4.45
CA ARG A 159 19.82 -25.13 5.62
C ARG A 159 20.93 -24.66 6.57
N ALA A 160 22.08 -24.28 6.02
CA ALA A 160 23.22 -23.82 6.79
C ALA A 160 22.93 -22.52 7.56
N VAL A 161 22.23 -21.57 6.93
CA VAL A 161 21.85 -20.28 7.57
C VAL A 161 20.72 -20.47 8.57
N LEU A 162 19.61 -21.09 8.17
CA LEU A 162 18.42 -21.26 9.02
C LEU A 162 18.72 -22.13 10.24
N GLY A 163 19.64 -23.09 10.10
CA GLY A 163 20.05 -24.00 11.17
C GLY A 163 20.99 -23.42 12.24
N ARG A 164 21.54 -22.20 12.07
CA ARG A 164 22.62 -21.67 12.94
C ARG A 164 22.23 -21.57 14.41
N HIS A 165 21.02 -21.10 14.71
CA HIS A 165 20.53 -20.97 16.09
C HIS A 165 19.78 -22.21 16.57
N ARG A 166 19.15 -22.96 15.66
CA ARG A 166 18.36 -24.16 15.95
C ARG A 166 18.45 -25.15 14.80
N ARG A 167 18.97 -26.35 15.06
CA ARG A 167 19.15 -27.38 14.02
C ARG A 167 17.85 -27.78 13.32
N ASP A 168 16.72 -27.78 14.04
CA ASP A 168 15.42 -28.13 13.47
C ASP A 168 14.85 -27.04 12.53
N ALA A 169 15.33 -25.79 12.63
CA ALA A 169 14.96 -24.73 11.70
C ALA A 169 15.53 -24.95 10.29
N ALA A 170 16.52 -25.82 10.10
CA ALA A 170 17.00 -26.21 8.77
C ALA A 170 15.89 -26.85 7.90
N THR A 171 14.86 -27.45 8.53
CA THR A 171 13.71 -28.01 7.81
C THR A 171 12.88 -26.94 7.08
N LEU A 172 12.97 -25.67 7.48
CA LEU A 172 12.31 -24.56 6.78
C LEU A 172 12.82 -24.40 5.34
N ALA A 173 14.05 -24.84 5.04
CA ALA A 173 14.58 -24.82 3.69
C ALA A 173 13.77 -25.68 2.71
N GLU A 174 13.05 -26.71 3.17
CA GLU A 174 12.14 -27.54 2.35
C GLU A 174 10.77 -26.89 2.13
N TRP A 175 10.45 -25.87 2.92
CA TRP A 175 9.21 -25.12 2.83
C TRP A 175 9.38 -23.87 1.97
N ALA A 176 10.54 -23.25 2.05
CA ALA A 176 10.93 -22.16 1.17
C ALA A 176 11.50 -22.71 -0.14
N ASP A 177 10.86 -22.43 -1.26
CA ASP A 177 11.28 -22.92 -2.59
C ASP A 177 11.74 -21.78 -3.51
N GLY A 178 11.73 -20.53 -3.03
CA GLY A 178 12.23 -19.36 -3.77
C GLY A 178 11.39 -18.97 -4.99
N GLY A 179 10.28 -19.66 -5.23
CA GLY A 179 9.33 -19.34 -6.30
C GLY A 179 8.23 -18.38 -5.87
N CYS A 180 8.43 -17.66 -4.75
CA CYS A 180 7.52 -16.63 -4.27
C CYS A 180 8.14 -15.27 -4.55
N ASP A 181 7.36 -14.35 -5.10
CA ASP A 181 7.75 -12.95 -5.32
C ASP A 181 7.15 -12.01 -4.27
N SER A 182 6.21 -12.51 -3.46
CA SER A 182 5.51 -11.73 -2.45
C SER A 182 5.13 -12.50 -1.18
N ILE A 183 4.82 -11.75 -0.13
CA ILE A 183 4.34 -12.29 1.16
C ILE A 183 3.05 -13.10 1.02
N ILE A 184 2.14 -12.69 0.13
CA ILE A 184 0.84 -13.36 -0.07
C ILE A 184 1.01 -14.71 -0.76
N GLU A 185 1.95 -14.84 -1.72
CA GLU A 185 2.26 -16.11 -2.37
C GLU A 185 2.87 -17.11 -1.38
N SER A 186 3.82 -16.64 -0.56
CA SER A 186 4.46 -17.46 0.46
C SER A 186 3.44 -17.92 1.52
N ALA A 187 2.61 -17.00 2.03
CA ALA A 187 1.59 -17.31 3.02
C ALA A 187 0.50 -18.24 2.48
N ALA A 188 -0.07 -17.94 1.31
CA ALA A 188 -1.11 -18.77 0.70
C ALA A 188 -0.59 -20.18 0.41
N GLY A 189 0.62 -20.30 -0.17
CA GLY A 189 1.23 -21.58 -0.44
C GLY A 189 1.54 -22.38 0.84
N THR A 190 2.00 -21.70 1.89
CA THR A 190 2.26 -22.34 3.20
C THR A 190 0.98 -22.90 3.81
N ARG A 191 -0.10 -22.10 3.85
CA ARG A 191 -1.39 -22.52 4.42
C ARG A 191 -2.03 -23.67 3.63
N LEU A 192 -2.01 -23.60 2.30
CA LEU A 192 -2.51 -24.68 1.44
C LEU A 192 -1.71 -25.99 1.63
N ARG A 193 -0.38 -25.91 1.74
CA ARG A 193 0.46 -27.09 2.05
C ARG A 193 0.12 -27.67 3.43
N LEU A 194 -0.08 -26.82 4.44
CA LEU A 194 -0.51 -27.24 5.77
C LEU A 194 -1.91 -27.90 5.76
N ALA A 195 -2.81 -27.45 4.88
CA ALA A 195 -4.10 -28.09 4.62
C ALA A 195 -4.00 -29.40 3.81
N GLY A 196 -2.77 -29.84 3.47
CA GLY A 196 -2.53 -31.08 2.74
C GLY A 196 -2.72 -30.99 1.22
N ARG A 197 -2.79 -29.78 0.67
CA ARG A 197 -2.87 -29.54 -0.77
C ARG A 197 -1.48 -29.68 -1.41
N ARG A 198 -1.44 -30.20 -2.65
CA ARG A 198 -0.22 -30.16 -3.47
C ARG A 198 -0.14 -28.83 -4.20
N ILE A 199 1.04 -28.22 -4.24
CA ILE A 199 1.25 -26.93 -4.88
C ILE A 199 2.43 -27.02 -5.84
N ARG A 200 2.28 -26.43 -7.03
CA ARG A 200 3.39 -26.12 -7.93
C ARG A 200 3.38 -24.63 -8.21
N ARG A 201 4.49 -23.94 -8.01
CA ARG A 201 4.57 -22.48 -8.20
C ARG A 201 5.03 -22.11 -9.61
N GLN A 202 4.73 -20.88 -10.02
CA GLN A 202 5.28 -20.24 -11.23
C GLN A 202 5.07 -21.07 -12.51
N VAL A 203 3.90 -21.70 -12.63
CA VAL A 203 3.59 -22.61 -13.75
C VAL A 203 3.26 -21.79 -14.98
N VAL A 204 3.95 -22.06 -16.10
CA VAL A 204 3.68 -21.41 -17.38
C VAL A 204 2.34 -21.89 -17.93
N VAL A 205 1.42 -20.95 -18.14
CA VAL A 205 0.05 -21.19 -18.64
C VAL A 205 -0.19 -20.60 -20.02
N GLY A 206 0.68 -19.69 -20.49
CA GLY A 206 0.52 -19.01 -21.77
C GLY A 206 1.68 -19.20 -22.76
N PRO A 207 1.43 -18.96 -24.07
CA PRO A 207 2.40 -19.19 -25.14
C PRO A 207 3.55 -18.17 -25.14
N ARG A 208 3.44 -17.06 -24.39
CA ARG A 208 4.49 -16.04 -24.27
C ARG A 208 5.23 -16.13 -22.93
N GLY A 209 5.02 -17.22 -22.19
CA GLY A 209 5.66 -17.45 -20.89
C GLY A 209 4.87 -16.87 -19.72
N GLU A 210 3.60 -16.52 -19.89
CA GLU A 210 2.72 -16.09 -18.79
C GLU A 210 2.66 -17.18 -17.71
N ARG A 211 2.85 -16.80 -16.44
CA ARG A 211 2.88 -17.72 -15.30
C ARG A 211 1.70 -17.46 -14.37
N VAL A 212 1.20 -18.54 -13.76
CA VAL A 212 0.30 -18.48 -12.60
C VAL A 212 1.12 -18.68 -11.34
N ASP A 213 0.83 -17.90 -10.30
CA ASP A 213 1.58 -17.94 -9.03
C ASP A 213 1.64 -19.36 -8.48
N MET A 214 0.51 -20.06 -8.43
CA MET A 214 0.48 -21.44 -7.99
C MET A 214 -0.65 -22.29 -8.56
N VAL A 215 -0.34 -23.56 -8.83
CA VAL A 215 -1.31 -24.59 -9.21
C VAL A 215 -1.58 -25.49 -8.02
N VAL A 216 -2.83 -25.46 -7.54
CA VAL A 216 -3.30 -26.25 -6.39
C VAL A 216 -3.91 -27.55 -6.89
N ASP A 217 -3.41 -28.66 -6.34
CA ASP A 217 -3.89 -30.03 -6.56
C ASP A 217 -3.95 -30.47 -8.04
N GLY A 218 -3.22 -29.76 -8.90
CA GLY A 218 -3.17 -29.96 -10.35
C GLY A 218 -4.39 -29.44 -11.11
N VAL A 219 -5.32 -28.74 -10.45
CA VAL A 219 -6.65 -28.43 -11.02
C VAL A 219 -7.12 -26.99 -10.82
N VAL A 220 -6.54 -26.24 -9.88
CA VAL A 220 -6.84 -24.81 -9.68
C VAL A 220 -5.58 -24.01 -9.97
N GLY A 221 -5.66 -23.01 -10.84
CA GLY A 221 -4.64 -21.99 -10.99
C GLY A 221 -5.01 -20.83 -10.08
N LEU A 222 -4.28 -20.68 -8.98
CA LEU A 222 -4.46 -19.63 -7.99
C LEU A 222 -3.45 -18.52 -8.25
N GLU A 223 -3.97 -17.33 -8.51
CA GLU A 223 -3.23 -16.09 -8.57
C GLU A 223 -3.43 -15.31 -7.27
N THR A 224 -2.36 -14.75 -6.71
CA THR A 224 -2.40 -13.91 -5.52
C THR A 224 -2.02 -12.48 -5.88
N ASP A 225 -2.99 -11.57 -5.82
CA ASP A 225 -2.78 -10.20 -6.23
C ASP A 225 -2.26 -9.32 -5.08
N GLY A 226 -1.01 -8.89 -5.22
CA GLY A 226 -0.44 -7.81 -4.40
C GLY A 226 -1.07 -6.48 -4.76
N ARG A 227 -1.32 -5.61 -3.77
CA ARG A 227 -1.86 -4.25 -3.96
C ARG A 227 -0.95 -3.42 -4.88
N GLN A 228 -1.25 -3.43 -6.16
CA GLN A 228 -0.85 -2.45 -7.17
C GLN A 228 -1.93 -2.51 -8.26
N PHE A 229 -2.82 -1.52 -8.26
CA PHE A 229 -3.87 -1.38 -9.29
C PHE A 229 -3.32 -0.47 -10.39
N HIS A 230 -3.43 -0.92 -11.65
CA HIS A 230 -3.28 -0.13 -12.88
C HIS A 230 -4.21 -0.76 -13.95
N ALA A 231 -4.71 0.02 -14.90
CA ALA A 231 -5.69 -0.44 -15.92
C ALA A 231 -5.14 -1.55 -16.84
N ASP A 232 -3.87 -1.42 -17.23
CA ASP A 232 -3.13 -2.38 -18.06
C ASP A 232 -3.00 -3.75 -17.37
N ARG A 233 -3.10 -3.76 -16.03
CA ARG A 233 -3.08 -4.97 -15.23
C ARG A 233 -4.42 -5.69 -15.29
N PHE A 234 -5.58 -5.01 -15.34
CA PHE A 234 -6.90 -5.65 -15.35
C PHE A 234 -7.10 -6.55 -16.58
N GLU A 235 -6.86 -6.02 -17.79
CA GLU A 235 -7.02 -6.81 -19.02
C GLU A 235 -5.97 -7.91 -19.13
N ARG A 236 -4.73 -7.60 -18.74
CA ARG A 236 -3.66 -8.61 -18.62
C ARG A 236 -4.06 -9.73 -17.66
N ASP A 237 -4.73 -9.38 -16.58
CA ASP A 237 -5.19 -10.29 -15.54
C ASP A 237 -6.34 -11.18 -15.99
N ARG A 238 -7.35 -10.63 -16.66
CA ARG A 238 -8.43 -11.43 -17.28
C ARG A 238 -7.92 -12.31 -18.39
N ARG A 239 -7.00 -11.81 -19.22
CA ARG A 239 -6.32 -12.62 -20.23
C ARG A 239 -5.54 -13.76 -19.59
N LYS A 240 -4.85 -13.52 -18.48
CA LYS A 240 -4.15 -14.57 -17.73
C LYS A 240 -5.14 -15.59 -17.15
N ASP A 241 -6.26 -15.17 -16.59
CA ASP A 241 -7.30 -16.08 -16.11
C ASP A 241 -7.85 -16.97 -17.26
N ALA A 242 -8.03 -16.39 -18.45
CA ALA A 242 -8.40 -17.13 -19.65
C ALA A 242 -7.31 -18.14 -20.07
N LEU A 243 -6.02 -17.74 -20.03
CA LEU A 243 -4.90 -18.65 -20.30
C LEU A 243 -4.83 -19.79 -19.28
N VAL A 244 -5.06 -19.51 -17.99
CA VAL A 244 -5.18 -20.53 -16.95
C VAL A 244 -6.31 -21.52 -17.27
N ALA A 245 -7.46 -21.01 -17.70
CA ALA A 245 -8.59 -21.85 -18.11
C ALA A 245 -8.29 -22.69 -19.36
N ILE A 246 -7.64 -22.11 -20.38
CA ILE A 246 -7.18 -22.81 -21.60
C ILE A 246 -6.18 -23.91 -21.24
N HIS A 247 -5.32 -23.67 -20.25
CA HIS A 247 -4.39 -24.65 -19.70
C HIS A 247 -5.08 -25.77 -18.88
N GLY A 248 -6.41 -25.80 -18.85
CA GLY A 248 -7.21 -26.85 -18.19
C GLY A 248 -7.38 -26.68 -16.68
N LEU A 249 -6.98 -25.54 -16.12
CA LEU A 249 -7.10 -25.23 -14.70
C LEU A 249 -8.35 -24.40 -14.42
N ALA A 250 -8.88 -24.46 -13.20
CA ALA A 250 -9.86 -23.49 -12.73
C ALA A 250 -9.12 -22.20 -12.29
N PRO A 251 -9.32 -21.06 -12.96
CA PRO A 251 -8.74 -19.79 -12.51
C PRO A 251 -9.40 -19.37 -11.20
N PHE A 252 -8.58 -18.96 -10.24
CA PHE A 252 -9.02 -18.36 -8.99
C PHE A 252 -8.02 -17.29 -8.59
N ARG A 253 -8.53 -16.15 -8.11
CA ARG A 253 -7.73 -14.98 -7.82
C ARG A 253 -8.04 -14.51 -6.42
N ALA A 254 -7.02 -14.49 -5.57
CA ALA A 254 -7.13 -14.07 -4.19
C ALA A 254 -6.44 -12.71 -4.02
N SER A 255 -7.19 -11.71 -3.60
CA SER A 255 -6.62 -10.40 -3.27
C SER A 255 -5.75 -10.46 -2.02
N TYR A 256 -4.91 -9.44 -1.81
CA TYR A 256 -4.17 -9.24 -0.58
C TYR A 256 -5.04 -9.42 0.70
N LEU A 257 -6.23 -8.82 0.73
CA LEU A 257 -7.14 -8.94 1.88
C LEU A 257 -7.74 -10.35 1.99
N ALA A 258 -7.98 -11.02 0.86
CA ALA A 258 -8.45 -12.41 0.87
C ALA A 258 -7.41 -13.33 1.51
N VAL A 259 -6.14 -13.19 1.14
CA VAL A 259 -5.05 -13.96 1.74
C VAL A 259 -4.79 -13.53 3.18
N ARG A 260 -4.72 -12.22 3.47
CA ARG A 260 -4.34 -11.73 4.81
C ARG A 260 -5.43 -11.94 5.86
N ASP A 261 -6.66 -11.50 5.55
CA ASP A 261 -7.71 -11.32 6.56
C ASP A 261 -8.91 -12.26 6.34
N ARG A 262 -9.11 -12.80 5.13
CA ARG A 262 -10.26 -13.69 4.79
C ARG A 262 -9.80 -15.06 4.28
N TRP A 263 -8.85 -15.66 5.00
CA TRP A 263 -8.26 -16.93 4.58
C TRP A 263 -9.27 -18.08 4.53
N GLU A 264 -10.16 -18.17 5.51
CA GLU A 264 -11.15 -19.27 5.57
C GLU A 264 -12.08 -19.28 4.35
N GLU A 265 -12.48 -18.10 3.86
CA GLU A 265 -13.25 -17.95 2.61
C GLU A 265 -12.42 -18.37 1.40
N THR A 266 -11.17 -17.92 1.34
CA THR A 266 -10.22 -18.23 0.25
C THR A 266 -9.96 -19.73 0.15
N GLU A 267 -9.66 -20.38 1.28
CA GLU A 267 -9.45 -21.82 1.36
C GLU A 267 -10.71 -22.60 0.98
N SER A 268 -11.88 -22.17 1.47
CA SER A 268 -13.17 -22.79 1.12
C SER A 268 -13.48 -22.70 -0.39
N ALA A 269 -13.13 -21.57 -1.02
CA ALA A 269 -13.28 -21.39 -2.46
C ALA A 269 -12.35 -22.33 -3.24
N VAL A 270 -11.06 -22.40 -2.87
CA VAL A 270 -10.11 -23.36 -3.47
C VAL A 270 -10.62 -24.79 -3.33
N ASP A 271 -11.10 -25.16 -2.14
CA ASP A 271 -11.64 -26.48 -1.86
C ASP A 271 -12.90 -26.82 -2.66
N ALA A 272 -13.78 -25.84 -2.86
CA ALA A 272 -14.94 -25.97 -3.74
C ALA A 272 -14.50 -26.20 -5.20
N LEU A 273 -13.56 -25.40 -5.71
CA LEU A 273 -13.07 -25.53 -7.09
C LEU A 273 -12.35 -26.87 -7.34
N VAL A 274 -11.50 -27.31 -6.41
CA VAL A 274 -10.86 -28.63 -6.46
C VAL A 274 -11.91 -29.75 -6.52
N ARG A 275 -12.95 -29.69 -5.68
CA ARG A 275 -14.03 -30.70 -5.67
C ARG A 275 -14.82 -30.70 -6.98
N THR A 276 -15.22 -29.54 -7.48
CA THR A 276 -16.01 -29.41 -8.70
C THR A 276 -15.24 -29.94 -9.92
N ARG A 277 -13.97 -29.57 -10.07
CA ARG A 277 -13.13 -30.05 -11.18
C ARG A 277 -12.86 -31.55 -11.09
N ARG A 278 -12.60 -32.11 -9.90
CA ARG A 278 -12.40 -33.57 -9.74
C ARG A 278 -13.68 -34.38 -9.99
N ARG A 279 -14.86 -33.82 -9.73
CA ARG A 279 -16.15 -34.48 -10.06
C ARG A 279 -16.42 -34.48 -11.57
N GLY A 280 -16.11 -33.39 -12.28
CA GLY A 280 -16.22 -33.33 -13.74
C GLY A 280 -15.21 -34.20 -14.50
N VAL A 281 -14.04 -34.46 -13.90
CA VAL A 281 -13.03 -35.38 -14.47
C VAL A 281 -13.44 -36.87 -14.33
N ARG A 282 -14.30 -37.23 -13.36
CA ARG A 282 -14.78 -38.62 -13.21
C ARG A 282 -15.77 -39.09 -14.29
N THR A 283 -16.30 -38.20 -15.13
CA THR A 283 -17.19 -38.55 -16.25
C THR A 283 -16.46 -38.82 -17.58
N ALA A 284 -15.14 -38.64 -17.64
CA ALA A 284 -14.31 -39.09 -18.76
C ALA A 284 -13.36 -40.21 -18.27
N ARG A 285 -13.49 -41.43 -18.81
CA ARG A 285 -12.83 -42.65 -18.32
C ARG A 285 -11.29 -42.58 -18.35
N GLY A 286 -10.67 -43.25 -17.39
CA GLY A 286 -9.28 -43.73 -17.46
C GLY A 286 -8.70 -44.04 -16.07
N THR A 287 -8.58 -45.32 -15.74
CA THR A 287 -7.96 -45.84 -14.51
C THR A 287 -6.45 -45.63 -14.52
N ASP A 288 -5.90 -45.03 -13.46
CA ASP A 288 -4.46 -45.15 -13.09
C ASP A 288 -4.27 -44.86 -11.58
N PRO A 289 -3.24 -45.39 -10.90
CA PRO A 289 -3.40 -45.91 -9.54
C PRO A 289 -3.17 -44.82 -8.50
N THR A 290 -3.96 -44.89 -7.43
CA THR A 290 -3.77 -44.09 -6.22
C THR A 290 -2.38 -44.33 -5.60
N PRO A 291 -1.57 -43.28 -5.34
CA PRO A 291 -0.40 -43.43 -4.49
C PRO A 291 -0.78 -43.32 -3.01
N ARG A 292 -0.12 -44.16 -2.21
CA ARG A 292 -0.30 -44.33 -0.76
C ARG A 292 -0.01 -43.06 0.03
N ARG A 293 -0.80 -42.82 1.09
CA ARG A 293 -0.49 -41.88 2.19
C ARG A 293 0.92 -42.18 2.74
N PRO A 294 1.76 -41.17 3.01
CA PRO A 294 2.95 -41.37 3.82
C PRO A 294 2.51 -41.74 5.23
N ARG A 295 2.89 -42.95 5.68
CA ARG A 295 2.83 -43.31 7.09
C ARG A 295 3.74 -42.35 7.85
N GLY A 296 3.18 -41.76 8.92
CA GLY A 296 3.89 -40.81 9.77
C GLY A 296 5.23 -41.38 10.25
N ARG A 297 6.29 -40.65 9.95
CA ARG A 297 7.53 -40.78 10.71
C ARG A 297 7.37 -39.92 11.97
N ARG A 298 7.04 -40.60 13.06
CA ARG A 298 7.25 -40.15 14.43
C ARG A 298 8.67 -39.61 14.56
N GLY A 299 8.84 -38.35 14.97
CA GLY A 299 10.17 -37.83 15.31
C GLY A 299 10.46 -36.35 15.05
N ALA A 300 9.48 -35.45 15.04
CA ALA A 300 9.76 -34.03 15.24
C ALA A 300 8.85 -33.52 16.34
N ARG A 301 9.45 -33.14 17.47
CA ARG A 301 8.73 -32.61 18.63
C ARG A 301 7.98 -31.36 18.19
N SER A 302 6.72 -31.31 18.58
CA SER A 302 5.75 -30.28 18.25
C SER A 302 6.30 -28.87 18.45
N TRP A 303 6.03 -28.01 17.47
CA TRP A 303 5.95 -26.57 17.70
C TRP A 303 4.89 -26.35 18.77
N HIS A 304 5.30 -26.06 20.01
CA HIS A 304 4.36 -25.82 21.10
C HIS A 304 3.89 -24.37 21.04
N PHE A 305 2.66 -24.17 20.59
CA PHE A 305 1.93 -22.93 20.80
C PHE A 305 1.65 -22.80 22.31
N GLY A 306 2.36 -21.90 22.99
CA GLY A 306 2.00 -21.53 24.36
C GLY A 306 0.66 -20.78 24.37
N PRO A 307 -0.36 -21.22 25.14
CA PRO A 307 -1.62 -20.49 25.20
C PRO A 307 -1.44 -19.18 25.97
N ARG A 308 -1.86 -18.06 25.36
CA ARG A 308 -2.06 -16.80 26.07
C ARG A 308 -3.20 -16.97 27.08
N ARG A 309 -2.87 -16.88 28.37
CA ARG A 309 -3.83 -16.80 29.47
C ARG A 309 -4.75 -15.59 29.26
N ARG A 310 -6.05 -15.83 29.08
CA ARG A 310 -7.09 -14.82 29.29
C ARG A 310 -7.34 -14.68 30.80
N PRO A 311 -7.44 -13.46 31.36
CA PRO A 311 -8.14 -13.27 32.62
C PRO A 311 -9.65 -13.10 32.35
N ARG A 312 -10.45 -14.05 32.83
CA ARG A 312 -11.84 -13.87 33.33
C ARG A 312 -11.70 -13.68 34.85
N SER A 313 -12.54 -13.01 35.63
CA SER A 313 -13.76 -12.21 35.55
C SER A 313 -13.92 -11.58 36.96
N ARG A 314 -14.70 -10.51 37.18
CA ARG A 314 -16.08 -10.51 37.75
C ARG A 314 -16.32 -9.08 38.26
N LEU A 315 -17.48 -8.49 38.02
CA LEU A 315 -18.61 -8.25 38.95
C LEU A 315 -19.52 -7.26 38.18
N GLY A 316 -20.84 -7.22 38.24
CA GLY A 316 -21.84 -7.88 39.06
C GLY A 316 -23.23 -7.49 38.50
N VAL A 317 -24.23 -8.27 38.91
CA VAL A 317 -25.64 -8.13 38.56
C VAL A 317 -26.25 -6.91 39.26
N GLY A 318 -27.17 -6.20 38.58
CA GLY A 318 -28.07 -5.23 39.19
C GLY A 318 -29.02 -4.64 38.15
N GLY A 319 -30.29 -5.06 38.16
CA GLY A 319 -31.35 -4.49 37.32
C GLY A 319 -31.91 -3.18 37.89
N ASN A 320 -32.63 -2.41 37.09
CA ASN A 320 -34.10 -2.28 37.16
C ASN A 320 -34.60 -1.30 36.07
N ALA A 321 -35.90 -1.41 35.80
CA ALA A 321 -36.70 -0.69 34.82
C ALA A 321 -36.76 0.84 35.00
N GLY A 322 -37.12 1.55 33.93
CA GLY A 322 -37.51 2.96 33.97
C GLY A 322 -37.74 3.57 32.59
N ALA A 323 -38.96 3.44 32.08
CA ALA A 323 -39.43 4.10 30.87
C ALA A 323 -39.41 5.63 31.00
N SER A 324 -39.08 6.35 29.92
CA SER A 324 -39.76 7.59 29.55
C SER A 324 -39.48 7.95 28.10
N ARG A 325 -40.57 7.95 27.34
CA ARG A 325 -40.72 8.26 25.92
C ARG A 325 -40.98 9.76 25.82
N ARG A 326 -40.16 10.50 25.06
CA ARG A 326 -40.52 11.83 24.53
C ARG A 326 -40.29 11.86 23.02
N LEU A 327 -41.38 12.09 22.32
CA LEU A 327 -41.50 12.38 20.89
C LEU A 327 -41.18 13.87 20.69
N LEU A 328 -40.48 14.27 19.63
CA LEU A 328 -40.97 14.87 18.36
C LEU A 328 -39.76 15.62 17.71
N PRO A 329 -39.81 16.10 16.44
CA PRO A 329 -40.79 15.89 15.38
C PRO A 329 -40.18 15.37 14.05
N THR A 330 -41.08 14.91 13.20
CA THR A 330 -40.90 14.46 11.83
C THR A 330 -40.54 15.63 10.90
N VAL A 331 -39.41 15.55 10.19
CA VAL A 331 -39.12 16.41 9.04
C VAL A 331 -39.74 15.76 7.80
N THR A 332 -40.60 16.52 7.14
CA THR A 332 -41.29 16.18 5.89
C THR A 332 -40.29 15.93 4.76
N ALA A 333 -40.46 14.81 4.07
CA ALA A 333 -39.71 14.46 2.87
C ALA A 333 -39.97 15.50 1.76
N SER A 334 -38.92 16.18 1.34
CA SER A 334 -38.94 17.01 0.13
C SER A 334 -38.90 16.10 -1.10
N THR A 335 -39.74 16.43 -2.08
CA THR A 335 -39.90 15.69 -3.34
C THR A 335 -38.59 15.68 -4.13
N PRO A 336 -38.14 14.55 -4.71
CA PRO A 336 -36.98 14.56 -5.58
C PRO A 336 -37.32 15.31 -6.88
N VAL A 337 -36.55 16.36 -7.14
CA VAL A 337 -36.49 17.05 -8.45
C VAL A 337 -35.80 16.08 -9.44
N PRO A 338 -36.34 15.90 -10.65
CA PRO A 338 -35.73 14.99 -11.62
C PRO A 338 -34.42 15.57 -12.13
N VAL A 339 -33.32 14.87 -11.86
CA VAL A 339 -32.03 15.07 -12.55
C VAL A 339 -32.24 14.67 -14.01
N PRO A 340 -31.74 15.45 -15.00
CA PRO A 340 -31.87 15.08 -16.40
C PRO A 340 -31.27 13.70 -16.63
N SER A 341 -32.12 12.85 -17.20
CA SER A 341 -31.94 11.44 -17.51
C SER A 341 -30.66 11.14 -18.27
N ALA A 342 -29.90 10.17 -17.75
CA ALA A 342 -28.79 9.51 -18.43
C ALA A 342 -29.15 9.09 -19.85
N THR A 343 -28.23 9.29 -20.79
CA THR A 343 -28.28 8.62 -22.08
C THR A 343 -27.98 7.13 -21.83
N PRO A 344 -28.91 6.20 -22.15
CA PRO A 344 -28.76 4.77 -21.82
C PRO A 344 -27.53 4.11 -22.46
N ASP A 345 -26.91 4.76 -23.45
CA ASP A 345 -25.76 4.24 -24.19
C ASP A 345 -24.40 4.82 -23.75
N ALA A 346 -24.37 5.78 -22.79
CA ALA A 346 -23.10 6.36 -22.34
C ALA A 346 -22.34 5.43 -21.37
N VAL A 347 -21.02 5.35 -21.53
CA VAL A 347 -20.12 4.66 -20.59
C VAL A 347 -19.88 5.57 -19.40
N LYS A 348 -20.32 5.14 -18.21
CA LYS A 348 -20.16 5.92 -16.98
C LYS A 348 -18.72 5.85 -16.47
N ILE A 349 -18.13 6.99 -16.15
CA ILE A 349 -16.78 7.14 -15.60
C ILE A 349 -16.85 7.83 -14.24
N ASP A 350 -16.71 7.05 -13.17
CA ASP A 350 -16.55 7.60 -11.81
C ASP A 350 -15.06 7.92 -11.59
N VAL A 351 -14.72 9.17 -11.23
CA VAL A 351 -13.32 9.62 -11.05
C VAL A 351 -13.07 10.12 -9.63
N TRP A 352 -12.33 9.35 -8.83
CA TRP A 352 -11.81 9.84 -7.54
C TRP A 352 -10.60 10.74 -7.76
N SER A 353 -10.68 11.94 -7.22
CA SER A 353 -9.71 13.00 -7.48
C SER A 353 -9.57 13.94 -6.28
N ASP A 354 -8.42 14.60 -6.18
CA ASP A 354 -8.19 15.69 -5.23
C ASP A 354 -7.72 16.94 -5.98
N ILE A 355 -8.20 18.12 -5.57
CA ILE A 355 -7.85 19.41 -6.16
C ILE A 355 -6.34 19.67 -5.98
N ALA A 356 -5.76 19.24 -4.85
CA ALA A 356 -4.34 19.41 -4.56
C ALA A 356 -3.42 18.36 -5.25
N CYS A 357 -3.97 17.48 -6.09
CA CYS A 357 -3.17 16.44 -6.76
C CYS A 357 -2.75 16.86 -8.18
N PRO A 358 -1.45 17.12 -8.45
CA PRO A 358 -1.01 17.53 -9.79
C PRO A 358 -1.23 16.45 -10.85
N TRP A 359 -1.22 15.17 -10.45
CA TRP A 359 -1.50 14.06 -11.34
C TRP A 359 -2.98 13.95 -11.71
N CYS A 360 -3.89 14.48 -10.90
CA CYS A 360 -5.32 14.44 -11.21
C CYS A 360 -5.65 15.29 -12.43
N PHE A 361 -5.09 16.50 -12.51
CA PHE A 361 -5.35 17.40 -13.64
C PHE A 361 -4.61 16.95 -14.92
N ILE A 362 -3.39 16.41 -14.80
CA ILE A 362 -2.72 15.69 -15.90
C ILE A 362 -3.57 14.50 -16.36
N GLY A 363 -4.08 13.70 -15.43
CA GLY A 363 -4.91 12.53 -15.70
C GLY A 363 -6.22 12.91 -16.41
N LYS A 364 -6.85 14.02 -16.01
CA LYS A 364 -8.01 14.60 -16.68
C LYS A 364 -7.71 14.89 -18.15
N ARG A 365 -6.64 15.65 -18.46
CA ARG A 365 -6.28 15.98 -19.86
C ARG A 365 -5.99 14.73 -20.70
N LYS A 366 -5.30 13.73 -20.14
CA LYS A 366 -5.04 12.46 -20.84
C LYS A 366 -6.31 11.65 -21.09
N PHE A 367 -7.22 11.60 -20.11
CA PHE A 367 -8.52 10.95 -20.27
C PHE A 367 -9.37 11.66 -21.32
N GLU A 368 -9.44 12.99 -21.31
CA GLU A 368 -10.18 13.78 -22.30
C GLU A 368 -9.65 13.57 -23.72
N ALA A 369 -8.33 13.50 -23.89
CA ALA A 369 -7.71 13.16 -25.18
C ALA A 369 -8.11 11.77 -25.68
N ALA A 370 -8.35 10.81 -24.78
CA ALA A 370 -8.83 9.48 -25.13
C ALA A 370 -10.33 9.49 -25.42
N ALA A 371 -11.14 10.17 -24.60
CA ALA A 371 -12.58 10.30 -24.78
C ALA A 371 -12.93 11.00 -26.11
N ALA A 372 -12.11 11.96 -26.56
CA ALA A 372 -12.27 12.60 -27.86
C ALA A 372 -12.03 11.67 -29.06
N GLN A 373 -11.31 10.56 -28.87
CA GLN A 373 -11.05 9.54 -29.90
C GLN A 373 -12.03 8.36 -29.83
N PHE A 374 -12.80 8.26 -28.75
CA PHE A 374 -13.69 7.14 -28.51
C PHE A 374 -14.99 7.29 -29.31
N ASP A 375 -15.34 6.27 -30.10
CA ASP A 375 -16.57 6.22 -30.90
C ASP A 375 -17.77 5.80 -30.02
N GLY A 376 -18.11 6.65 -29.05
CA GLY A 376 -19.19 6.44 -28.10
C GLY A 376 -19.40 7.62 -27.16
N ALA A 377 -20.45 7.58 -26.35
CA ALA A 377 -20.71 8.60 -25.34
C ALA A 377 -20.05 8.21 -24.00
N VAL A 378 -19.49 9.19 -23.30
CA VAL A 378 -19.00 9.04 -21.93
C VAL A 378 -19.75 9.99 -21.00
N GLU A 379 -20.04 9.53 -19.80
CA GLU A 379 -20.61 10.33 -18.73
C GLU A 379 -19.61 10.34 -17.57
N VAL A 380 -19.07 11.51 -17.23
CA VAL A 380 -18.03 11.63 -16.20
C VAL A 380 -18.62 12.20 -14.92
N GLU A 381 -18.35 11.55 -13.81
CA GLU A 381 -18.74 11.98 -12.46
C GLU A 381 -17.48 12.02 -11.57
N TYR A 382 -17.20 13.17 -10.97
CA TYR A 382 -16.09 13.28 -10.02
C TYR A 382 -16.54 12.93 -8.60
N HIS A 383 -15.65 12.26 -7.87
CA HIS A 383 -15.80 11.88 -6.47
C HIS A 383 -14.66 12.46 -5.63
N SER A 384 -15.02 12.92 -4.43
CA SER A 384 -14.05 13.53 -3.52
C SER A 384 -13.04 12.53 -2.95
N PHE A 385 -11.77 12.94 -2.95
CA PHE A 385 -10.66 12.31 -2.23
C PHE A 385 -9.77 13.43 -1.66
N GLU A 386 -9.31 13.30 -0.41
CA GLU A 386 -8.34 14.24 0.18
C GLU A 386 -7.01 13.50 0.39
N LEU A 387 -5.93 13.99 -0.22
CA LEU A 387 -4.58 13.44 -0.04
C LEU A 387 -4.00 13.76 1.34
N ALA A 388 -4.28 14.95 1.85
CA ALA A 388 -3.78 15.45 3.14
C ALA A 388 -4.91 16.19 3.90
N PRO A 389 -5.93 15.48 4.40
CA PRO A 389 -7.08 16.08 5.09
C PRO A 389 -6.70 16.80 6.40
N GLU A 390 -5.50 16.54 6.93
CA GLU A 390 -4.94 17.19 8.12
C GLU A 390 -4.26 18.54 7.86
N THR A 391 -4.05 18.93 6.60
CA THR A 391 -3.45 20.22 6.26
C THR A 391 -4.32 21.37 6.79
N PRO A 392 -3.75 22.42 7.41
CA PRO A 392 -4.51 23.61 7.78
C PRO A 392 -5.00 24.39 6.54
N VAL A 393 -6.03 25.22 6.70
CA VAL A 393 -6.51 26.08 5.60
C VAL A 393 -5.42 27.07 5.19
N ASP A 394 -4.90 27.83 6.15
CA ASP A 394 -3.79 28.75 5.92
C ASP A 394 -2.46 28.07 6.29
N PHE A 395 -1.94 27.25 5.37
CA PHE A 395 -0.63 26.63 5.53
C PHE A 395 0.48 27.68 5.47
N ASP A 396 1.41 27.61 6.44
CA ASP A 396 2.58 28.49 6.51
C ASP A 396 3.76 27.84 5.80
N GLY A 397 4.03 28.27 4.56
CA GLY A 397 5.06 27.73 3.68
C GLY A 397 4.58 27.60 2.23
N ASP A 398 5.48 27.19 1.35
CA ASP A 398 5.16 26.88 -0.04
C ASP A 398 4.95 25.36 -0.27
N GLU A 399 4.69 24.97 -1.52
CA GLU A 399 4.53 23.56 -1.89
C GLU A 399 5.81 22.74 -1.64
N VAL A 400 6.99 23.36 -1.71
CA VAL A 400 8.27 22.70 -1.40
C VAL A 400 8.33 22.41 0.09
N ASP A 401 8.02 23.39 0.94
CA ASP A 401 7.98 23.22 2.40
C ASP A 401 6.99 22.12 2.81
N PHE A 402 5.78 22.14 2.23
CA PHE A 402 4.76 21.14 2.48
C PHE A 402 5.27 19.73 2.12
N LEU A 403 5.72 19.53 0.88
CA LEU A 403 6.15 18.22 0.42
C LEU A 403 7.42 17.73 1.11
N SER A 404 8.34 18.63 1.47
CA SER A 404 9.52 18.29 2.25
C SER A 404 9.15 17.76 3.63
N GLY A 405 8.26 18.45 4.34
CA GLY A 405 7.75 18.01 5.64
C GLY A 405 6.94 16.72 5.53
N HIS A 406 6.02 16.65 4.58
CA HIS A 406 5.08 15.54 4.43
C HIS A 406 5.74 14.26 3.92
N LYS A 407 6.68 14.35 2.98
CA LYS A 407 7.39 13.19 2.39
C LYS A 407 8.74 12.89 3.02
N GLY A 408 9.24 13.77 3.90
CA GLY A 408 10.57 13.64 4.50
C GLY A 408 11.72 13.78 3.48
N LEU A 409 11.49 14.55 2.41
CA LEU A 409 12.45 14.77 1.33
C LEU A 409 13.13 16.14 1.49
N GLN A 410 14.36 16.26 0.99
CA GLN A 410 15.09 17.54 1.00
C GLN A 410 14.49 18.54 0.01
N ALA A 411 14.53 19.84 0.33
CA ALA A 411 13.93 20.89 -0.47
C ALA A 411 14.39 20.86 -1.95
N ASP A 412 15.69 20.71 -2.21
CA ASP A 412 16.23 20.61 -3.57
C ASP A 412 15.68 19.39 -4.34
N GLN A 413 15.49 18.27 -3.65
CA GLN A 413 14.90 17.06 -4.25
C GLN A 413 13.42 17.28 -4.59
N VAL A 414 12.69 17.97 -3.72
CA VAL A 414 11.28 18.33 -3.95
C VAL A 414 11.16 19.32 -5.10
N ALA A 415 12.00 20.35 -5.13
CA ALA A 415 12.04 21.32 -6.23
C ALA A 415 12.29 20.63 -7.59
N GLY A 416 13.26 19.71 -7.66
CA GLY A 416 13.49 18.90 -8.86
C GLY A 416 12.31 18.01 -9.24
N MET A 417 11.61 17.43 -8.25
CA MET A 417 10.40 16.64 -8.49
C MET A 417 9.26 17.51 -9.05
N LEU A 418 9.02 18.70 -8.48
CA LEU A 418 7.98 19.63 -8.94
C LEU A 418 8.28 20.13 -10.35
N ALA A 419 9.54 20.48 -10.66
CA ALA A 419 9.96 20.86 -12.01
C ALA A 419 9.67 19.74 -13.03
N SER A 420 9.98 18.48 -12.69
CA SER A 420 9.68 17.34 -13.56
C SER A 420 8.17 17.15 -13.78
N VAL A 421 7.35 17.38 -12.74
CA VAL A 421 5.88 17.30 -12.87
C VAL A 421 5.35 18.44 -13.75
N ALA A 422 5.87 19.66 -13.62
CA ALA A 422 5.49 20.79 -14.47
C ALA A 422 5.84 20.52 -15.95
N GLU A 423 7.02 19.94 -16.23
CA GLU A 423 7.38 19.55 -17.60
C GLU A 423 6.43 18.50 -18.19
N ILE A 424 5.92 17.57 -17.38
CA ILE A 424 4.94 16.57 -17.82
C ILE A 424 3.57 17.24 -18.05
N ALA A 425 3.18 18.17 -17.19
CA ALA A 425 1.95 18.95 -17.32
C ALA A 425 1.95 19.77 -18.63
N ALA A 426 3.05 20.43 -18.94
CA ALA A 426 3.21 21.21 -20.17
C ALA A 426 2.97 20.36 -21.44
N ARG A 427 3.39 19.08 -21.45
CA ARG A 427 3.17 18.17 -22.58
C ARG A 427 1.70 17.83 -22.82
N VAL A 428 0.83 18.05 -21.84
CA VAL A 428 -0.63 17.88 -21.96
C VAL A 428 -1.38 19.22 -21.94
N GLY A 429 -0.67 20.33 -22.19
CA GLY A 429 -1.26 21.66 -22.32
C GLY A 429 -1.66 22.30 -20.99
N LEU A 430 -0.94 21.99 -19.91
CA LEU A 430 -1.13 22.59 -18.58
C LEU A 430 0.08 23.44 -18.22
N ASP A 431 -0.15 24.64 -17.70
CA ASP A 431 0.91 25.60 -17.34
C ASP A 431 1.02 25.74 -15.81
N TYR A 432 1.62 24.73 -15.17
CA TYR A 432 1.72 24.70 -13.72
C TYR A 432 2.71 25.72 -13.16
N ASP A 433 2.22 26.57 -12.27
CA ASP A 433 3.02 27.48 -11.44
C ASP A 433 3.04 27.03 -9.98
N PHE A 434 3.93 26.08 -9.67
CA PHE A 434 4.15 25.62 -8.29
C PHE A 434 4.74 26.71 -7.38
N GLY A 435 5.30 27.80 -7.92
CA GLY A 435 5.84 28.90 -7.14
C GLY A 435 4.75 29.84 -6.62
N ALA A 436 3.67 30.00 -7.38
CA ALA A 436 2.48 30.77 -6.97
C ALA A 436 1.48 29.95 -6.14
N LEU A 437 1.57 28.61 -6.21
CA LEU A 437 0.63 27.67 -5.58
C LEU A 437 0.50 27.90 -4.06
N ARG A 438 -0.74 27.89 -3.58
CA ARG A 438 -1.10 28.08 -2.17
C ARG A 438 -1.58 26.76 -1.57
N HIS A 439 -0.67 26.02 -0.95
CA HIS A 439 -1.02 24.73 -0.35
C HIS A 439 -2.08 24.92 0.75
N THR A 440 -3.14 24.12 0.75
CA THR A 440 -4.29 24.27 1.66
C THR A 440 -5.05 22.96 1.81
N ASN A 441 -5.81 22.85 2.90
CA ASN A 441 -6.90 21.88 2.99
C ASN A 441 -7.89 22.02 1.81
N THR A 442 -8.32 20.90 1.22
CA THR A 442 -9.20 20.88 0.05
C THR A 442 -10.66 20.49 0.36
N VAL A 443 -11.03 20.24 1.62
CA VAL A 443 -12.40 19.81 1.97
C VAL A 443 -13.46 20.79 1.48
N LYS A 444 -13.19 22.11 1.56
CA LYS A 444 -14.12 23.14 1.11
C LYS A 444 -14.24 23.20 -0.42
N ALA A 445 -13.15 22.99 -1.15
CA ALA A 445 -13.20 22.84 -2.60
C ALA A 445 -14.04 21.61 -3.00
N HIS A 446 -13.91 20.51 -2.27
CA HIS A 446 -14.75 19.32 -2.46
C HIS A 446 -16.23 19.59 -2.16
N GLU A 447 -16.55 20.32 -1.09
CA GLU A 447 -17.94 20.74 -0.83
C GLU A 447 -18.49 21.61 -1.98
N LEU A 448 -17.68 22.51 -2.56
CA LEU A 448 -18.07 23.29 -3.73
C LEU A 448 -18.29 22.42 -4.97
N LEU A 449 -17.47 21.38 -5.18
CA LEU A 449 -17.69 20.41 -6.26
C LEU A 449 -19.05 19.71 -6.14
N HIS A 450 -19.42 19.28 -4.93
CA HIS A 450 -20.75 18.69 -4.69
C HIS A 450 -21.89 19.69 -4.86
N HIS A 451 -21.67 20.96 -4.47
CA HIS A 451 -22.63 22.02 -4.70
C HIS A 451 -22.87 22.24 -6.21
N ALA A 452 -21.79 22.44 -6.97
CA ALA A 452 -21.84 22.58 -8.42
C ALA A 452 -22.45 21.35 -9.11
N LYS A 453 -22.17 20.14 -8.62
CA LYS A 453 -22.81 18.89 -9.08
C LYS A 453 -24.32 18.91 -8.92
N SER A 454 -24.83 19.39 -7.79
CA SER A 454 -26.29 19.51 -7.57
C SER A 454 -26.98 20.46 -8.55
N LEU A 455 -26.21 21.33 -9.20
CA LEU A 455 -26.63 22.29 -10.22
C LEU A 455 -26.23 21.88 -11.64
N GLY A 456 -25.69 20.67 -11.83
CA GLY A 456 -25.27 20.14 -13.14
C GLY A 456 -24.02 20.81 -13.74
N ARG A 457 -23.16 21.39 -12.91
CA ARG A 457 -21.94 22.14 -13.31
C ARG A 457 -20.65 21.56 -12.73
N GLN A 458 -20.64 20.25 -12.42
CA GLN A 458 -19.51 19.61 -11.74
C GLN A 458 -18.23 19.69 -12.58
N LEU A 459 -18.32 19.43 -13.88
CA LEU A 459 -17.14 19.35 -14.75
C LEU A 459 -16.47 20.71 -14.94
N GLU A 460 -17.27 21.76 -15.12
CA GLU A 460 -16.81 23.15 -15.19
C GLU A 460 -16.15 23.59 -13.88
N MET A 461 -16.74 23.21 -12.74
CA MET A 461 -16.15 23.52 -11.43
C MET A 461 -14.85 22.76 -11.19
N THR A 462 -14.76 21.49 -11.60
CA THR A 462 -13.51 20.72 -11.53
C THR A 462 -12.39 21.39 -12.31
N GLU A 463 -12.64 21.78 -13.56
CA GLU A 463 -11.65 22.51 -14.37
C GLU A 463 -11.25 23.83 -13.70
N ARG A 464 -12.25 24.61 -13.24
CA ARG A 464 -12.01 25.91 -12.62
C ARG A 464 -11.14 25.81 -11.37
N LEU A 465 -11.42 24.85 -10.48
CA LEU A 465 -10.66 24.65 -9.26
C LEU A 465 -9.22 24.19 -9.55
N PHE A 466 -9.03 23.34 -10.55
CA PHE A 466 -7.69 22.92 -10.95
C PHE A 466 -6.86 24.07 -11.52
N ALA A 467 -7.44 24.87 -12.43
CA ALA A 467 -6.76 26.06 -12.98
C ALA A 467 -6.45 27.09 -11.88
N ALA A 468 -7.42 27.36 -11.00
CA ALA A 468 -7.23 28.24 -9.83
C ALA A 468 -6.03 27.81 -8.99
N TYR A 469 -5.91 26.51 -8.72
CA TYR A 469 -4.88 25.98 -7.83
C TYR A 469 -3.51 25.88 -8.48
N PHE A 470 -3.43 25.29 -9.68
CA PHE A 470 -2.14 24.95 -10.31
C PHE A 470 -1.61 26.01 -11.27
N GLU A 471 -2.45 26.81 -11.91
CA GLU A 471 -2.03 27.75 -12.97
C GLU A 471 -2.12 29.21 -12.49
N GLU A 472 -3.04 29.52 -11.56
CA GLU A 472 -3.29 30.90 -11.10
C GLU A 472 -2.78 31.18 -9.67
N GLY A 473 -2.38 30.16 -8.91
CA GLY A 473 -1.92 30.30 -7.52
C GLY A 473 -2.99 30.86 -6.57
N ARG A 474 -4.27 30.64 -6.87
CA ARG A 474 -5.41 31.08 -6.03
C ARG A 474 -5.64 30.11 -4.87
N HIS A 475 -6.19 30.66 -3.80
CA HIS A 475 -6.49 29.89 -2.60
C HIS A 475 -7.81 29.11 -2.75
N VAL A 476 -7.77 27.78 -2.61
CA VAL A 476 -8.95 26.90 -2.78
C VAL A 476 -9.48 26.30 -1.47
N GLY A 477 -9.02 26.78 -0.31
CA GLY A 477 -9.53 26.38 1.01
C GLY A 477 -10.40 27.42 1.72
N ARG A 478 -10.46 28.65 1.20
CA ARG A 478 -11.17 29.78 1.83
C ARG A 478 -12.54 29.94 1.18
N VAL A 479 -13.54 30.15 2.03
CA VAL A 479 -14.94 30.13 1.61
C VAL A 479 -15.28 31.26 0.62
N ASP A 480 -14.84 32.48 0.90
CA ASP A 480 -15.08 33.62 -0.01
C ASP A 480 -14.41 33.43 -1.38
N ASP A 481 -13.15 33.01 -1.39
CA ASP A 481 -12.39 32.75 -2.62
C ASP A 481 -13.08 31.68 -3.49
N LEU A 482 -13.59 30.63 -2.84
CA LEU A 482 -14.35 29.55 -3.49
C LEU A 482 -15.71 30.02 -4.03
N ALA A 483 -16.41 30.90 -3.32
CA ALA A 483 -17.67 31.48 -3.81
C ALA A 483 -17.43 32.37 -5.04
N ASP A 484 -16.32 33.12 -5.07
CA ASP A 484 -15.92 33.90 -6.26
C ASP A 484 -15.64 32.98 -7.46
N LEU A 485 -14.90 31.88 -7.25
CA LEU A 485 -14.65 30.87 -8.28
C LEU A 485 -15.95 30.24 -8.82
N ALA A 486 -16.95 30.08 -7.97
CA ALA A 486 -18.27 29.59 -8.37
C ALA A 486 -18.99 30.56 -9.30
N ALA A 487 -18.93 31.86 -8.99
CA ALA A 487 -19.52 32.92 -9.81
C ALA A 487 -18.91 32.98 -11.21
N GLU A 488 -17.61 32.71 -11.34
CA GLU A 488 -16.89 32.73 -12.61
C GLU A 488 -17.41 31.69 -13.63
N ILE A 489 -17.97 30.57 -13.16
CA ILE A 489 -18.63 29.57 -14.01
C ILE A 489 -20.16 29.76 -14.10
N GLY A 490 -20.67 30.89 -13.59
CA GLY A 490 -22.07 31.27 -13.65
C GLY A 490 -22.97 30.67 -12.57
N LEU A 491 -22.42 30.20 -11.44
CA LEU A 491 -23.21 29.85 -10.26
C LEU A 491 -23.54 31.10 -9.44
N ASP A 492 -24.59 31.03 -8.63
CA ASP A 492 -24.92 32.11 -7.69
C ASP A 492 -23.89 32.14 -6.55
N ARG A 493 -23.20 33.27 -6.42
CA ARG A 493 -22.15 33.46 -5.42
C ARG A 493 -22.67 33.31 -3.99
N ASP A 494 -23.85 33.86 -3.70
CA ASP A 494 -24.39 33.91 -2.35
C ASP A 494 -24.95 32.54 -1.93
N ASP A 495 -25.54 31.77 -2.85
CA ASP A 495 -25.91 30.37 -2.58
C ASP A 495 -24.66 29.49 -2.39
N ALA A 496 -23.62 29.65 -3.22
CA ALA A 496 -22.36 28.92 -3.05
C ALA A 496 -21.71 29.24 -1.69
N LEU A 497 -21.66 30.52 -1.33
CA LEU A 497 -21.20 31.01 -0.02
C LEU A 497 -22.00 30.35 1.11
N GLY A 498 -23.33 30.43 1.07
CA GLY A 498 -24.20 29.85 2.09
C GLY A 498 -24.08 28.32 2.17
N ALA A 499 -23.88 27.62 1.05
CA ALA A 499 -23.64 26.18 1.03
C ALA A 499 -22.32 25.81 1.74
N LEU A 500 -21.25 26.55 1.44
CA LEU A 500 -19.92 26.36 2.03
C LEU A 500 -19.88 26.68 3.52
N GLU A 501 -20.49 27.79 3.95
CA GLU A 501 -20.54 28.19 5.36
C GLU A 501 -21.32 27.19 6.22
N SER A 502 -22.45 26.69 5.69
CA SER A 502 -23.29 25.71 6.38
C SER A 502 -22.70 24.30 6.44
N GLY A 503 -21.67 24.01 5.63
CA GLY A 503 -21.14 22.65 5.47
C GLY A 503 -22.13 21.69 4.80
N ARG A 504 -22.98 22.21 3.90
CA ARG A 504 -24.14 21.50 3.33
C ARG A 504 -23.76 20.17 2.67
N HIS A 505 -22.57 20.10 2.09
CA HIS A 505 -22.11 18.98 1.28
C HIS A 505 -21.01 18.16 1.95
N LEU A 506 -20.58 18.51 3.17
CA LEU A 506 -19.54 17.79 3.89
C LEU A 506 -19.85 16.30 4.05
N ALA A 507 -21.10 15.94 4.30
CA ALA A 507 -21.50 14.53 4.39
C ALA A 507 -21.25 13.77 3.07
N ALA A 508 -21.57 14.37 1.93
CA ALA A 508 -21.34 13.78 0.62
C ALA A 508 -19.84 13.61 0.31
N VAL A 509 -19.01 14.59 0.71
CA VAL A 509 -17.54 14.48 0.63
C VAL A 509 -17.04 13.26 1.42
N ARG A 510 -17.55 13.06 2.65
CA ARG A 510 -17.17 11.92 3.50
C ARG A 510 -17.68 10.59 2.93
N ASP A 511 -18.85 10.58 2.31
CA ASP A 511 -19.40 9.40 1.65
C ASP A 511 -18.56 8.97 0.44
N ASP A 512 -18.12 9.91 -0.39
CA ASP A 512 -17.22 9.63 -1.51
C ASP A 512 -15.87 9.07 -1.06
N GLN A 513 -15.31 9.60 0.05
CA GLN A 513 -14.08 9.10 0.66
C GLN A 513 -14.26 7.69 1.26
N ALA A 514 -15.39 7.44 1.95
CA ALA A 514 -15.71 6.12 2.49
C ALA A 514 -15.90 5.10 1.35
N ARG A 515 -16.53 5.51 0.24
CA ARG A 515 -16.65 4.70 -0.97
C ARG A 515 -15.27 4.40 -1.55
N ALA A 516 -14.39 5.39 -1.66
CA ALA A 516 -13.00 5.19 -2.09
C ALA A 516 -12.28 4.12 -1.25
N GLN A 517 -12.37 4.22 0.07
CA GLN A 517 -11.79 3.26 1.00
C GLN A 517 -12.39 1.85 0.83
N SER A 518 -13.71 1.75 0.65
CA SER A 518 -14.40 0.47 0.43
C SER A 518 -13.98 -0.22 -0.86
N LEU A 519 -13.67 0.56 -1.89
CA LEU A 519 -13.14 0.10 -3.18
C LEU A 519 -11.63 -0.15 -3.15
N GLY A 520 -10.96 0.16 -2.03
CA GLY A 520 -9.52 0.00 -1.86
C GLY A 520 -8.68 1.05 -2.59
N ILE A 521 -9.28 2.19 -2.94
CA ILE A 521 -8.61 3.33 -3.57
C ILE A 521 -7.76 4.03 -2.51
N THR A 522 -6.43 4.02 -2.69
CA THR A 522 -5.47 4.64 -1.76
C THR A 522 -4.61 5.72 -2.42
N GLY A 523 -4.97 6.14 -3.63
CA GLY A 523 -4.27 7.17 -4.40
C GLY A 523 -5.11 7.61 -5.59
N VAL A 524 -4.86 8.83 -6.06
CA VAL A 524 -5.62 9.50 -7.11
C VAL A 524 -4.69 10.07 -8.19
N PRO A 525 -5.16 10.29 -9.44
CA PRO A 525 -6.54 10.03 -9.90
C PRO A 525 -6.84 8.54 -10.00
N PHE A 526 -8.09 8.16 -9.76
CA PHE A 526 -8.56 6.79 -9.95
C PHE A 526 -9.88 6.80 -10.70
N PHE A 527 -9.93 6.09 -11.84
CA PHE A 527 -11.10 6.05 -12.71
C PHE A 527 -11.76 4.67 -12.58
N VAL A 528 -13.08 4.65 -12.48
CA VAL A 528 -13.89 3.44 -12.54
C VAL A 528 -14.84 3.55 -13.72
N LEU A 529 -14.67 2.67 -14.70
CA LEU A 529 -15.50 2.62 -15.91
C LEU A 529 -16.62 1.60 -15.68
N ASP A 530 -17.85 2.05 -15.85
CA ASP A 530 -19.10 1.28 -15.74
C ASP A 530 -19.24 0.49 -14.42
N GLY A 531 -18.68 1.04 -13.34
CA GLY A 531 -18.65 0.38 -12.02
C GLY A 531 -17.83 -0.91 -11.96
N LYS A 532 -17.08 -1.25 -13.02
CA LYS A 532 -16.46 -2.58 -13.20
C LYS A 532 -14.95 -2.54 -13.37
N TYR A 533 -14.43 -1.59 -14.14
CA TYR A 533 -13.00 -1.53 -14.51
C TYR A 533 -12.32 -0.38 -13.77
N GLY A 534 -11.24 -0.67 -13.04
CA GLY A 534 -10.46 0.34 -12.31
C GLY A 534 -9.17 0.72 -13.02
N ILE A 535 -8.92 2.01 -13.18
CA ILE A 535 -7.69 2.60 -13.74
C ILE A 535 -7.07 3.50 -12.68
N SER A 536 -5.88 3.16 -12.21
CA SER A 536 -5.15 3.95 -11.22
C SER A 536 -4.09 4.82 -11.87
N GLY A 537 -4.09 6.10 -11.52
CA GLY A 537 -3.12 7.11 -11.93
C GLY A 537 -3.39 7.73 -13.31
N ALA A 538 -2.57 8.72 -13.66
CA ALA A 538 -2.63 9.45 -14.93
C ALA A 538 -2.01 8.63 -16.09
N GLN A 539 -2.66 7.53 -16.43
CA GLN A 539 -2.27 6.62 -17.52
C GLN A 539 -2.23 7.33 -18.88
N ALA A 540 -1.58 6.70 -19.87
CA ALA A 540 -1.50 7.24 -21.22
C ALA A 540 -2.89 7.24 -21.90
N PRO A 541 -3.19 8.20 -22.80
CA PRO A 541 -4.49 8.27 -23.49
C PRO A 541 -4.89 6.95 -24.16
N GLU A 542 -3.93 6.21 -24.73
CA GLU A 542 -4.17 4.94 -25.41
C GLU A 542 -4.73 3.88 -24.46
N ALA A 543 -4.29 3.87 -23.20
CA ALA A 543 -4.79 2.95 -22.20
C ALA A 543 -6.23 3.28 -21.78
N PHE A 544 -6.58 4.56 -21.72
CA PHE A 544 -7.96 5.00 -21.48
C PHE A 544 -8.87 4.65 -22.66
N LEU A 545 -8.43 4.92 -23.90
CA LEU A 545 -9.19 4.61 -25.11
C LEU A 545 -9.48 3.11 -25.20
N GLN A 546 -8.45 2.28 -25.02
CA GLN A 546 -8.60 0.83 -25.04
C GLN A 546 -9.62 0.35 -23.97
N ALA A 547 -9.59 0.94 -22.78
CA ALA A 547 -10.52 0.56 -21.72
C ALA A 547 -11.97 0.98 -22.04
N LEU A 548 -12.17 2.17 -22.64
CA LEU A 548 -13.48 2.62 -23.11
C LEU A 548 -14.03 1.71 -24.21
N GLU A 549 -13.22 1.37 -25.21
CA GLU A 549 -13.57 0.45 -26.30
C GLU A 549 -13.94 -0.95 -25.78
N GLN A 550 -13.15 -1.47 -24.83
CA GLN A 550 -13.42 -2.76 -24.18
C GLN A 550 -14.77 -2.76 -23.47
N VAL A 551 -15.05 -1.73 -22.66
CA VAL A 551 -16.32 -1.61 -21.93
C VAL A 551 -17.50 -1.50 -22.89
N ALA A 552 -17.36 -0.72 -23.96
CA ALA A 552 -18.40 -0.57 -24.97
C ALA A 552 -18.70 -1.89 -25.70
N ALA A 553 -17.67 -2.63 -26.11
CA ALA A 553 -17.82 -3.93 -26.76
C ALA A 553 -18.52 -4.95 -25.86
N GLU A 554 -18.19 -4.96 -24.56
CA GLU A 554 -18.85 -5.83 -23.59
C GLU A 554 -20.33 -5.47 -23.36
N ARG A 555 -20.67 -4.18 -23.33
CA ARG A 555 -22.06 -3.72 -23.22
C ARG A 555 -22.89 -4.11 -24.46
N ALA A 556 -22.29 -4.02 -25.65
CA ALA A 556 -22.93 -4.45 -26.89
C ALA A 556 -23.25 -5.95 -26.89
N THR A 557 -22.27 -6.79 -26.54
CA THR A 557 -22.45 -8.26 -26.49
C THR A 557 -23.44 -8.72 -25.41
N ALA A 558 -23.48 -8.04 -24.26
CA ALA A 558 -24.47 -8.32 -23.21
C ALA A 558 -25.91 -7.98 -23.65
N THR A 559 -26.07 -6.92 -24.45
CA THR A 559 -27.38 -6.50 -24.99
C THR A 559 -27.88 -7.45 -26.07
N GLU A 560 -26.98 -7.98 -26.92
CA GLU A 560 -27.32 -9.00 -27.92
C GLU A 560 -27.69 -10.34 -27.30
N SER A 561 -27.06 -10.73 -26.18
CA SER A 561 -27.35 -11.99 -25.48
C SER A 561 -28.65 -11.95 -24.67
N ALA A 562 -29.20 -10.75 -24.41
CA ALA A 562 -30.43 -10.54 -23.66
C ALA A 562 -31.67 -10.36 -24.55
N ARG A 563 -31.49 -10.20 -25.87
CA ARG A 563 -32.53 -10.22 -26.89
C ARG A 563 -32.70 -11.63 -27.43
#